data_AF-A0A0M3JPS3-F1
#
_entry.id   AF-A0A0M3JPS3-F1
#
_cell.length_a   1.000
_cell.length_b   1.000
_cell.length_c   1.000
_cell.angle_alpha   90.00
_cell.angle_beta   90.00
_cell.angle_gamma   90.00
#
_symmetry.space_group_name_H-M   'P 1'
#
loop_
_entity.id
_entity.type
_entity.pdbx_description
1 polymer ?
#
loop_
_entity_poly.entity_id
_entity_poly.type
_entity_poly.pdbx_seq_one_letter_code
_entity_poly.pdbx_strand_id
1 'polypeptide(L)'
;MLQETVFESVGRRIVDGYLEGYNGTIFAYGQTGSGKTYTMLGPAGGQDILGAQAHLRGLIPRAVEYVFRKLDEKNDEVTFYRTSLLSSFLALIFYYEF
;
A
#
# COMPACT_ATOMS: atom_id res chain seq x y z
N MET A 1 -5.78 3.08 16.39
CA MET A 1 -4.72 2.21 15.85
C MET A 1 -3.79 3.07 15.02
N LEU A 2 -2.47 2.92 15.15
CA LEU A 2 -1.52 3.69 14.34
C LEU A 2 -1.47 3.12 12.92
N GLN A 3 -1.20 3.96 11.92
CA GLN A 3 -1.13 3.55 10.50
C GLN A 3 -0.07 2.48 10.26
N GLU A 4 1.04 2.56 10.99
CA GLU A 4 2.10 1.56 10.98
C GLU A 4 1.59 0.20 11.47
N THR A 5 0.79 0.17 12.54
CA THR A 5 0.21 -1.08 13.06
C THR A 5 -0.74 -1.73 12.04
N VAL A 6 -1.51 -0.93 11.29
CA VAL A 6 -2.38 -1.43 10.21
C VAL A 6 -1.53 -2.09 9.11
N PHE A 7 -0.42 -1.45 8.72
CA PHE A 7 0.48 -2.01 7.74
C PHE A 7 1.16 -3.30 8.22
N GLU A 8 1.72 -3.32 9.43
CA GLU A 8 2.38 -4.52 9.97
C GLU A 8 1.42 -5.70 10.17
N SER A 9 0.17 -5.44 10.55
CA SER A 9 -0.83 -6.50 10.78
C SER A 9 -1.41 -7.10 9.50
N VAL A 10 -1.66 -6.28 8.46
CA VAL A 10 -2.34 -6.72 7.24
C VAL A 10 -1.48 -6.52 5.99
N GLY A 11 -0.91 -5.33 5.81
CA GLY A 11 -0.17 -4.95 4.61
C GLY A 11 1.07 -5.82 4.34
N ARG A 12 1.88 -6.07 5.38
CA ARG A 12 3.15 -6.78 5.24
C ARG A 12 3.02 -8.17 4.63
N ARG A 13 2.12 -8.99 5.19
CA ARG A 13 1.91 -10.37 4.72
C ARG A 13 1.42 -10.43 3.26
N ILE A 14 0.59 -9.45 2.88
CA ILE A 14 0.09 -9.33 1.51
C ILE A 14 1.22 -8.97 0.55
N VAL A 15 2.09 -8.03 0.92
CA VAL A 15 3.25 -7.67 0.10
C VAL A 15 4.27 -8.81 0.02
N ASP A 16 4.51 -9.53 1.11
CA ASP A 16 5.42 -10.68 1.12
C ASP A 16 4.93 -11.79 0.17
N GLY A 17 3.65 -12.19 0.26
CA GLY A 17 3.07 -13.18 -0.66
C GLY A 17 3.05 -12.69 -2.12
N TYR A 18 2.90 -11.38 -2.31
CA TYR A 18 3.00 -10.77 -3.64
C TYR A 18 4.39 -10.89 -4.27
N LEU A 19 5.45 -10.71 -3.48
CA LEU A 19 6.83 -10.92 -3.93
C LEU A 19 7.18 -12.40 -4.16
N GLU A 20 6.32 -13.32 -3.70
CA GLU A 20 6.38 -14.76 -3.99
C GLU A 20 5.56 -15.15 -5.24
N GLY A 21 4.90 -14.19 -5.89
CA GLY A 21 4.11 -14.40 -7.11
C GLY A 21 2.61 -14.64 -6.88
N TYR A 22 2.10 -14.42 -5.67
CA TYR A 22 0.66 -14.52 -5.37
C TYR A 22 -0.04 -13.17 -5.50
N ASN A 23 -1.29 -13.17 -5.98
CA ASN A 23 -2.10 -11.95 -5.97
C ASN A 23 -2.59 -11.63 -4.56
N GLY A 24 -2.51 -10.35 -4.19
CA GLY A 24 -2.93 -9.83 -2.91
C GLY A 24 -3.95 -8.70 -3.06
N THR A 25 -4.96 -8.64 -2.21
CA THR A 25 -5.97 -7.57 -2.24
C THR A 25 -6.38 -7.17 -0.83
N ILE A 26 -6.42 -5.86 -0.57
CA ILE A 26 -6.84 -5.28 0.71
C ILE A 26 -7.97 -4.30 0.44
N PHE A 27 -9.08 -4.47 1.17
CA PHE A 27 -10.23 -3.57 1.11
C PHE A 27 -10.41 -2.81 2.41
N ALA A 28 -10.65 -1.50 2.31
CA ALA A 28 -11.16 -0.70 3.42
C ALA A 28 -12.67 -0.53 3.23
N TYR A 29 -13.47 -1.03 4.17
CA TYR A 29 -14.93 -0.98 4.13
C TYR A 29 -15.50 -0.14 5.28
N GLY A 30 -16.63 0.52 5.04
CA GLY A 30 -17.34 1.34 6.02
C GLY A 30 -18.14 2.46 5.38
N GLN A 31 -18.95 3.18 6.17
CA GLN A 31 -19.75 4.30 5.69
C GLN A 31 -18.89 5.51 5.26
N THR A 32 -19.47 6.46 4.54
CA THR A 32 -18.80 7.73 4.21
C THR A 32 -18.38 8.46 5.49
N GLY A 33 -17.16 9.02 5.48
CA GLY A 33 -16.56 9.65 6.66
C GLY A 33 -15.91 8.69 7.66
N SER A 34 -15.99 7.37 7.48
CA SER A 34 -15.40 6.39 8.42
C SER A 34 -13.87 6.24 8.35
N GLY A 35 -13.19 7.07 7.55
CA GLY A 35 -11.73 7.04 7.45
C GLY A 35 -11.15 5.99 6.48
N LYS A 36 -11.92 5.48 5.51
CA LYS A 36 -11.41 4.56 4.46
C LYS A 36 -10.22 5.17 3.70
N THR A 37 -10.40 6.38 3.15
CA THR A 37 -9.35 7.14 2.43
C THR A 37 -8.16 7.42 3.34
N TYR A 38 -8.42 7.77 4.61
CA TYR A 38 -7.37 7.99 5.59
C TYR A 38 -6.55 6.71 5.85
N THR A 39 -7.20 5.56 5.96
CA THR A 39 -6.53 4.26 6.19
C THR A 39 -5.67 3.85 4.99
N MET A 40 -6.21 4.03 3.77
CA MET A 40 -5.52 3.61 2.54
C MET A 40 -4.40 4.57 2.12
N LEU A 41 -4.64 5.89 2.12
CA LEU A 41 -3.70 6.89 1.61
C LEU A 41 -3.00 7.68 2.72
N GLY A 42 -3.68 7.92 3.84
CA GLY A 42 -3.25 8.84 4.90
C GLY A 42 -3.99 10.19 4.84
N PRO A 43 -3.55 11.18 5.65
CA PRO A 43 -4.12 12.52 5.65
C PRO A 43 -3.98 13.22 4.29
N ALA A 44 -4.88 14.16 4.01
CA ALA A 44 -4.93 14.92 2.76
C ALA A 44 -4.89 14.04 1.48
N GLY A 45 -5.38 12.80 1.54
CA GLY A 45 -5.36 11.88 0.41
C GLY A 45 -3.95 11.43 -0.01
N GLY A 46 -2.99 11.46 0.91
CA GLY A 46 -1.60 11.06 0.62
C GLY A 46 -0.75 12.17 0.00
N GLN A 47 -1.14 13.44 0.13
CA GLN A 47 -0.35 14.58 -0.37
C GLN A 47 0.92 14.85 0.44
N ASP A 48 1.00 14.39 1.70
CA ASP A 48 2.19 14.53 2.55
C ASP A 48 2.95 13.19 2.67
N ILE A 49 3.66 12.82 1.60
CA ILE A 49 4.40 11.54 1.53
C ILE A 49 5.77 11.64 2.24
N LEU A 50 6.41 12.80 2.22
CA LEU A 50 7.80 12.98 2.68
C LEU A 50 7.98 14.11 3.71
N GLY A 51 6.90 14.80 4.10
CA GLY A 51 6.95 15.92 5.03
C GLY A 51 6.70 15.51 6.48
N ALA A 52 6.26 16.48 7.28
CA ALA A 52 6.16 16.38 8.73
C ALA A 52 5.24 15.24 9.21
N GLN A 53 4.30 14.77 8.38
CA GLN A 53 3.35 13.73 8.72
C GLN A 53 3.67 12.37 8.08
N ALA A 54 4.93 12.09 7.74
CA ALA A 54 5.33 10.80 7.15
C ALA A 54 4.88 9.56 7.98
N HIS A 55 4.71 9.71 9.30
CA HIS A 55 4.20 8.65 10.19
C HIS A 55 2.69 8.38 10.03
N LEU A 56 1.93 9.29 9.42
CA LEU A 56 0.48 9.16 9.16
C LEU A 56 0.16 8.59 7.77
N ARG A 57 1.18 8.29 6.96
CA ARG A 57 1.02 7.61 5.66
C ARG A 57 0.20 6.33 5.81
N GLY A 58 -0.75 6.14 4.90
CA GLY A 58 -1.64 4.98 4.90
C GLY A 58 -0.99 3.70 4.35
N LEU A 59 -1.83 2.68 4.13
CA LEU A 59 -1.44 1.37 3.62
C LEU A 59 -0.72 1.42 2.27
N ILE A 60 -1.22 2.19 1.30
CA ILE A 60 -0.70 2.22 -0.07
C ILE A 60 0.74 2.73 -0.13
N PRO A 61 1.06 3.96 0.34
CA PRO A 61 2.43 4.46 0.23
C PRO A 61 3.43 3.60 1.01
N ARG A 62 3.01 2.97 2.11
CA ARG A 62 3.85 2.02 2.87
C ARG A 62 4.10 0.72 2.13
N ALA A 63 3.07 0.17 1.49
CA ALA A 63 3.21 -1.05 0.70
C ALA A 63 4.15 -0.84 -0.50
N VAL A 64 4.00 0.29 -1.20
CA VAL A 64 4.89 0.66 -2.31
C VAL A 64 6.34 0.79 -1.85
N GLU A 65 6.60 1.52 -0.75
CA GLU A 65 7.94 1.64 -0.17
C GLU A 65 8.53 0.28 0.22
N TYR A 66 7.73 -0.58 0.84
CA TYR A 66 8.16 -1.91 1.25
C TYR A 66 8.49 -2.80 0.05
N VAL A 67 7.70 -2.76 -1.04
CA VAL A 67 8.00 -3.47 -2.29
C VAL A 67 9.36 -3.02 -2.82
N PHE A 68 9.58 -1.71 -2.97
CA PHE A 68 10.85 -1.20 -3.49
C PHE A 68 12.04 -1.61 -2.63
N ARG A 69 11.93 -1.47 -1.30
CA ARG A 69 12.98 -1.93 -0.37
C ARG A 69 13.28 -3.42 -0.54
N LYS A 70 12.26 -4.26 -0.71
CA LYS A 70 12.45 -5.71 -0.90
C LYS A 70 13.05 -6.09 -2.24
N LEU A 71 12.79 -5.32 -3.28
CA LEU A 71 13.43 -5.50 -4.58
C LEU A 71 14.91 -5.09 -4.51
N ASP A 72 15.21 -3.97 -3.85
CA ASP A 72 16.60 -3.50 -3.67
C ASP A 72 17.43 -4.50 -2.83
N GLU A 73 16.82 -5.12 -1.80
CA GLU A 73 17.45 -6.19 -1.01
C GLU A 73 17.80 -7.44 -1.84
N LYS A 74 17.07 -7.71 -2.94
CA LYS A 74 17.20 -8.95 -3.71
C LYS A 74 18.19 -8.88 -4.88
N ASN A 75 18.67 -7.71 -5.30
CA ASN A 75 19.64 -7.55 -6.41
C ASN A 75 19.27 -8.28 -7.74
N ASP A 76 18.00 -8.67 -7.93
CA ASP A 76 17.52 -9.40 -9.11
C ASP A 76 17.29 -8.42 -10.28
N GLU A 77 17.64 -8.83 -11.51
CA GLU A 77 17.52 -8.00 -12.73
C GLU A 77 16.13 -7.33 -12.87
N VAL A 78 16.16 -5.99 -12.83
CA VAL A 78 15.12 -5.10 -12.27
C VAL A 78 13.99 -4.72 -13.25
N THR A 79 13.95 -5.21 -14.49
CA THR A 79 13.17 -4.52 -15.54
C THR A 79 11.76 -5.06 -15.79
N PHE A 80 11.52 -6.37 -15.74
CA PHE A 80 10.21 -6.94 -16.10
C PHE A 80 9.17 -6.84 -14.97
N TYR A 81 9.61 -6.99 -13.72
CA TYR A 81 8.75 -6.90 -12.55
C TYR A 81 8.26 -5.46 -12.31
N ARG A 82 9.10 -4.43 -12.49
CA ARG A 82 8.70 -3.02 -12.27
C ARG A 82 7.40 -2.61 -13.00
N THR A 83 7.20 -3.09 -14.23
CA THR A 83 6.05 -2.72 -15.08
C THR A 83 4.78 -3.52 -14.74
N SER A 84 4.90 -4.80 -14.41
CA SER A 84 3.75 -5.62 -13.98
C SER A 84 3.32 -5.31 -12.54
N LEU A 85 4.27 -4.91 -11.69
CA LEU A 85 3.98 -4.68 -10.27
C LEU A 85 3.13 -3.42 -10.05
N LEU A 86 3.36 -2.38 -10.86
CA LEU A 86 2.60 -1.13 -10.80
C LEU A 86 1.17 -1.29 -11.35
N SER A 87 0.88 -2.29 -12.19
CA SER A 87 -0.48 -2.47 -12.74
C SER A 87 -1.37 -3.33 -11.84
N SER A 88 -0.79 -4.25 -11.06
CA SER A 88 -1.55 -5.19 -10.22
C SER A 88 -1.85 -4.62 -8.82
N PHE A 89 -0.87 -3.93 -8.21
CA PHE A 89 -1.06 -3.25 -6.93
C PHE A 89 -1.99 -2.01 -7.04
N LEU A 90 -2.17 -1.51 -8.27
CA LEU A 90 -3.00 -0.36 -8.63
C LEU A 90 -4.44 -0.74 -9.01
N ALA A 91 -4.85 -2.01 -8.85
CA ALA A 91 -6.26 -2.39 -8.78
C ALA A 91 -6.86 -1.98 -7.42
N LEU A 92 -6.63 -0.72 -7.07
CA LEU A 92 -6.97 -0.09 -5.79
C LEU A 92 -8.20 0.82 -5.92
N ILE A 93 -8.87 0.71 -7.06
CA ILE A 93 -10.10 1.36 -7.45
C ILE A 93 -10.91 0.16 -7.95
N PHE A 94 -11.98 -0.28 -7.31
CA PHE A 94 -13.26 0.40 -7.27
C PHE A 94 -14.01 -0.06 -6.03
N TYR A 95 -14.41 0.88 -5.18
CA TYR A 95 -15.79 0.99 -4.68
C TYR A 95 -15.86 2.34 -3.96
N TYR A 96 -15.66 3.42 -4.73
CA TYR A 96 -16.39 4.63 -4.43
C TYR A 96 -17.87 4.31 -4.71
N GLU A 97 -18.68 4.52 -3.68
CA GLU A 97 -20.15 4.50 -3.67
C GLU A 97 -20.80 3.15 -3.34
N PHE A 98 -20.95 2.89 -2.03
CA PHE A 98 -22.28 2.94 -1.42
C PHE A 98 -22.26 4.01 -0.32
#